data_AF-A0A4Q5XMX7-F1
#
_entry.id   AF-A0A4Q5XMX7-F1
#
_cell.length_a   1.000
_cell.length_b   1.000
_cell.length_c   1.000
_cell.angle_alpha   90.00
_cell.angle_beta   90.00
_cell.angle_gamma   90.00
#
_symmetry.space_group_name_H-M   'P 1'
#
loop_
_entity.id
_entity.type
_entity.pdbx_description
1 polymer ?
#
loop_
_entity_poly.entity_id
_entity_poly.type
_entity_poly.pdbx_seq_one_letter_code
_entity_poly.pdbx_strand_id
1 'polypeptide(L)'
;MGGAPADGGSTSEAGAPGSGSGNGSGGSTGAAGAAPSEGGEEGFEPTYGRFGEAPESTFTLPSTTSAIYYPDVVMSFPEVDFTTLDRLYIPAGEYKTLLLGNLPERAAERPLVITNRGGQVKVGGQAANYVMSLGGGKNWILTGRYDPVSETGDAEFRGHAEGAYAHSQGSYGFLIDDAFSKEGLSGLSIGGKASDFELDCLEVARAEFAGIVAKTDNDGAATMKNVKVHDVYIHDTGSEGIYFGSTQPQPQHSFENLHVYDNRFLRTGTEAIQIGQQGDGLEVHHNVFGPGAVRWRSAFQAYQDGNVQYGQRYGSGSFHHNVVVGTGDLFVELFPTVVAGDPRSSEDKVSFRDNYFSDTSSGGVYTHADDTGVTIEFLRNAFRGFYFDYDAVYPDAKAPVQVFGVGSSSPNPHVLQGNTADATFPFILYKFPSVTESDNTMAEVPPVEFRDFMLPEVDEDVRKLEWWTPTATLSPDMRAVTYDVGAVVVHRGTLYRALVRSSGEAPGENADAWEKLPAPADDVRLAPGSPHQGLGVRWPPATP
;
A
#
# COMPACT_ATOMS: atom_id res chain seq x y z
N MET A 1 -36.32 -1.93 -5.32
CA MET A 1 -37.14 -0.70 -5.42
C MET A 1 -36.95 0.09 -4.13
N GLY A 2 -36.61 1.38 -4.24
CA GLY A 2 -36.34 2.32 -3.13
C GLY A 2 -34.91 2.18 -2.63
N GLY A 3 -33.96 3.10 -2.88
CA GLY A 3 -34.06 4.54 -3.12
C GLY A 3 -33.51 5.25 -1.88
N ALA A 4 -32.20 5.47 -1.84
CA ALA A 4 -31.54 6.35 -0.88
C ALA A 4 -30.92 7.52 -1.67
N PRO A 5 -31.09 8.77 -1.24
CA PRO A 5 -30.71 9.93 -2.03
C PRO A 5 -29.24 10.30 -1.84
N ALA A 6 -28.68 10.86 -2.91
CA ALA A 6 -27.52 11.72 -2.88
C ALA A 6 -27.85 13.06 -2.22
N ASP A 7 -26.89 13.65 -1.52
CA ASP A 7 -26.56 15.07 -1.67
C ASP A 7 -25.20 15.38 -1.06
N GLY A 8 -24.38 16.11 -1.82
CA GLY A 8 -23.13 16.70 -1.37
C GLY A 8 -23.33 18.13 -0.85
N GLY A 9 -22.23 18.74 -0.40
CA GLY A 9 -22.14 20.21 -0.27
C GLY A 9 -21.51 20.69 1.03
N SER A 10 -20.32 21.25 0.90
CA SER A 10 -19.61 22.03 1.91
C SER A 10 -20.40 23.24 2.43
N THR A 11 -20.23 23.62 3.69
CA THR A 11 -19.57 24.87 4.13
C THR A 11 -19.71 25.08 5.65
N SER A 12 -18.70 25.77 6.18
CA SER A 12 -18.49 26.28 7.54
C SER A 12 -19.65 27.03 8.19
N GLU A 13 -19.79 26.94 9.52
CA GLU A 13 -19.74 28.12 10.40
C GLU A 13 -19.54 27.74 11.88
N ALA A 14 -18.90 28.66 12.61
CA ALA A 14 -18.35 28.54 13.94
C ALA A 14 -19.36 28.86 15.06
N GLY A 15 -19.06 28.41 16.30
CA GLY A 15 -19.67 29.03 17.49
C GLY A 15 -19.66 28.26 18.82
N ALA A 16 -18.46 27.99 19.39
CA ALA A 16 -18.03 28.14 20.80
C ALA A 16 -18.90 27.65 22.01
N PRO A 17 -18.39 27.71 23.26
CA PRO A 17 -17.42 26.77 23.82
C PRO A 17 -17.91 26.09 25.13
N GLY A 18 -17.51 24.83 25.34
CA GLY A 18 -17.69 24.13 26.62
C GLY A 18 -16.36 24.01 27.36
N SER A 19 -16.19 24.82 28.40
CA SER A 19 -15.04 24.80 29.31
C SER A 19 -14.97 23.49 30.10
N GLY A 20 -13.84 22.79 30.02
CA GLY A 20 -13.51 21.64 30.87
C GLY A 20 -12.01 21.59 31.13
N SER A 21 -11.58 22.23 32.20
CA SER A 21 -10.21 22.25 32.72
C SER A 21 -9.79 20.89 33.31
N GLY A 22 -8.54 20.47 33.11
CA GLY A 22 -7.83 19.65 34.10
C GLY A 22 -6.75 18.70 33.58
N ASN A 23 -5.49 19.08 33.82
CA ASN A 23 -4.23 18.32 33.95
C ASN A 23 -3.88 17.23 32.90
N GLY A 24 -2.75 17.28 32.20
CA GLY A 24 -1.43 17.79 32.60
C GLY A 24 -0.54 16.67 33.17
N SER A 25 0.04 15.84 32.30
CA SER A 25 1.27 15.06 32.53
C SER A 25 1.77 14.55 31.18
N GLY A 26 2.80 15.17 30.59
CA GLY A 26 4.16 14.62 30.58
C GLY A 26 4.30 13.59 29.44
N GLY A 27 4.67 13.96 28.21
CA GLY A 27 5.99 14.49 27.91
C GLY A 27 6.99 13.33 27.75
N SER A 28 6.87 12.59 26.65
CA SER A 28 7.86 11.60 26.20
C SER A 28 8.25 11.93 24.77
N THR A 29 9.24 12.80 24.64
CA THR A 29 10.04 12.96 23.42
C THR A 29 10.77 11.64 23.18
N GLY A 30 10.20 10.79 22.33
CA GLY A 30 10.92 9.66 21.75
C GLY A 30 12.03 10.22 20.89
N ALA A 31 13.27 10.10 21.36
CA ALA A 31 14.45 10.50 20.63
C ALA A 31 14.52 9.72 19.31
N ALA A 32 14.27 10.42 18.21
CA ALA A 32 14.66 9.98 16.87
C ALA A 32 16.19 10.12 16.78
N GLY A 33 16.90 9.12 17.27
CA GLY A 33 18.29 8.90 16.91
C GLY A 33 18.31 8.01 15.67
N ALA A 34 18.29 8.60 14.48
CA ALA A 34 18.65 7.88 13.28
C ALA A 34 20.11 7.44 13.44
N ALA A 35 20.35 6.13 13.51
CA ALA A 35 21.67 5.62 13.26
C ALA A 35 21.95 5.85 11.76
N PRO A 36 23.12 6.40 11.37
CA PRO A 36 23.48 6.49 9.96
C PRO A 36 23.45 5.08 9.37
N SER A 37 22.77 4.89 8.23
CA SER A 37 22.77 3.62 7.51
C SER A 37 24.14 3.40 6.85
N GLU A 38 25.15 3.05 7.64
CA GLU A 38 26.34 2.36 7.13
C GLU A 38 25.91 0.93 6.76
N GLY A 39 25.27 0.74 5.61
CA GLY A 39 24.54 -0.52 5.37
C GLY A 39 24.31 -0.91 3.91
N GLY A 40 25.10 -0.41 2.96
CA GLY A 40 25.06 -0.93 1.59
C GLY A 40 25.42 -2.42 1.57
N GLU A 41 24.81 -3.20 0.66
CA GLU A 41 25.15 -4.63 0.53
C GLU A 41 26.62 -4.78 0.12
N GLU A 42 27.38 -5.60 0.84
CA GLU A 42 28.82 -5.75 0.61
C GLU A 42 29.11 -6.10 -0.85
N GLY A 43 29.98 -5.31 -1.49
CA GLY A 43 30.38 -5.52 -2.88
C GLY A 43 29.41 -4.97 -3.93
N PHE A 44 28.33 -4.30 -3.54
CA PHE A 44 27.51 -3.50 -4.46
C PHE A 44 28.10 -2.09 -4.62
N GLU A 45 28.28 -1.67 -5.87
CA GLU A 45 28.68 -0.31 -6.22
C GLU A 45 27.47 0.42 -6.84
N PRO A 46 26.95 1.48 -6.19
CA PRO A 46 25.79 2.19 -6.70
C PRO A 46 26.09 2.90 -8.02
N THR A 47 25.12 2.88 -8.94
CA THR A 47 25.15 3.68 -10.15
C THR A 47 24.39 4.98 -9.91
N TYR A 48 25.06 6.10 -10.15
CA TYR A 48 24.51 7.45 -9.99
C TYR A 48 24.35 8.16 -11.35
N GLY A 49 23.62 9.27 -11.38
CA GLY A 49 23.37 10.07 -12.57
C GLY A 49 22.07 9.70 -13.29
N ARG A 50 21.08 9.17 -12.57
CA ARG A 50 19.80 8.72 -13.15
C ARG A 50 19.12 9.81 -13.97
N PHE A 51 19.24 11.06 -13.53
CA PHE A 51 18.61 12.23 -14.14
C PHE A 51 19.63 13.12 -14.85
N GLY A 52 20.73 12.54 -15.33
CA GLY A 52 21.85 13.25 -15.96
C GLY A 52 22.90 13.73 -14.96
N GLU A 53 23.82 14.56 -15.45
CA GLU A 53 24.82 15.28 -14.64
C GLU A 53 24.14 16.31 -13.71
N ALA A 54 24.94 17.22 -13.14
CA ALA A 54 24.44 18.26 -12.25
C ALA A 54 23.31 19.10 -12.92
N PRO A 55 22.23 19.40 -12.19
CA PRO A 55 21.08 20.15 -12.72
C PRO A 55 21.47 21.57 -13.13
N GLU A 56 20.94 22.06 -14.25
CA GLU A 56 21.20 23.42 -14.74
C GLU A 56 20.35 24.45 -14.00
N SER A 57 19.10 24.10 -13.67
CA SER A 57 18.13 24.96 -13.02
C SER A 57 17.55 24.31 -11.77
N THR A 58 17.72 24.96 -10.62
CA THR A 58 17.23 24.45 -9.34
C THR A 58 16.51 25.54 -8.55
N PHE A 59 15.56 25.11 -7.72
CA PHE A 59 14.83 25.97 -6.80
C PHE A 59 14.61 25.24 -5.50
N THR A 60 14.91 25.87 -4.37
CA THR A 60 14.62 25.32 -3.04
C THR A 60 13.46 26.11 -2.45
N LEU A 61 12.40 25.41 -2.04
CA LEU A 61 11.28 26.03 -1.36
C LEU A 61 11.78 26.80 -0.13
N PRO A 62 11.23 27.98 0.18
CA PRO A 62 11.57 28.70 1.40
C PRO A 62 11.31 27.82 2.63
N SER A 63 12.27 27.76 3.55
CA SER A 63 12.11 27.07 4.83
C SER A 63 11.03 27.76 5.66
N THR A 64 10.00 27.01 6.04
CA THR A 64 8.92 27.47 6.92
C THR A 64 8.92 26.66 8.21
N THR A 65 8.34 27.21 9.28
CA THR A 65 8.52 26.68 10.64
C THR A 65 7.57 25.57 11.05
N SER A 66 6.60 25.16 10.21
CA SER A 66 5.72 24.01 10.56
C SER A 66 4.90 23.40 9.42
N ALA A 67 4.76 24.05 8.27
CA ALA A 67 3.95 23.55 7.16
C ALA A 67 4.40 24.14 5.82
N ILE A 68 4.34 23.34 4.77
CA ILE A 68 4.50 23.80 3.38
C ILE A 68 3.13 23.82 2.74
N TYR A 69 2.71 24.97 2.21
CA TYR A 69 1.37 25.15 1.68
C TYR A 69 1.38 26.04 0.43
N TYR A 70 1.45 25.42 -0.74
CA TYR A 70 1.40 26.09 -2.03
C TYR A 70 0.31 25.46 -2.90
N PRO A 71 -0.97 25.87 -2.77
CA PRO A 71 -2.09 25.39 -3.61
C PRO A 71 -1.86 25.56 -5.11
N ASP A 72 -1.04 26.54 -5.46
CA ASP A 72 -0.50 26.72 -6.79
C ASP A 72 0.97 27.10 -6.66
N VAL A 73 1.86 26.12 -6.85
CA VAL A 73 3.30 26.32 -6.68
C VAL A 73 3.87 27.26 -7.75
N VAL A 74 3.34 27.21 -8.97
CA VAL A 74 3.81 28.04 -10.09
C VAL A 74 3.43 29.51 -9.87
N MET A 75 2.19 29.78 -9.44
CA MET A 75 1.75 31.14 -9.09
C MET A 75 2.43 31.68 -7.82
N SER A 76 2.81 30.80 -6.90
CA SER A 76 3.46 31.21 -5.65
C SER A 76 4.89 31.72 -5.86
N PHE A 77 5.55 31.29 -6.94
CA PHE A 77 6.93 31.65 -7.28
C PHE A 77 7.04 32.09 -8.74
N PRO A 78 6.45 33.24 -9.11
CA PRO A 78 6.44 33.72 -10.50
C PRO A 78 7.84 34.05 -11.05
N GLU A 79 8.83 34.19 -10.18
CA GLU A 79 10.24 34.37 -10.54
C GLU A 79 10.94 33.08 -10.98
N VAL A 80 10.34 31.91 -10.73
CA VAL A 80 10.90 30.60 -11.08
C VAL A 80 10.31 30.14 -12.41
N ASP A 81 11.18 29.81 -13.37
CA ASP A 81 10.75 29.18 -14.61
C ASP A 81 10.51 27.68 -14.43
N PHE A 82 9.30 27.31 -13.99
CA PHE A 82 8.88 25.92 -13.84
C PHE A 82 8.80 25.15 -15.16
N THR A 83 8.96 25.79 -16.33
CA THR A 83 9.03 25.08 -17.61
C THR A 83 10.41 24.50 -17.87
N THR A 84 11.46 25.09 -17.28
CA THR A 84 12.87 24.67 -17.42
C THR A 84 13.50 24.17 -16.13
N LEU A 85 12.87 24.36 -14.97
CA LEU A 85 13.37 23.88 -13.67
C LEU A 85 13.66 22.37 -13.69
N ASP A 86 14.87 21.95 -13.30
CA ASP A 86 15.28 20.54 -13.25
C ASP A 86 15.00 19.94 -11.87
N ARG A 87 15.28 20.71 -10.81
CA ARG A 87 15.08 20.28 -9.41
C ARG A 87 14.23 21.26 -8.63
N LEU A 88 13.17 20.74 -8.03
CA LEU A 88 12.45 21.39 -6.94
C LEU A 88 12.85 20.72 -5.62
N TYR A 89 13.64 21.44 -4.83
CA TYR A 89 14.09 20.97 -3.52
C TYR A 89 13.10 21.34 -2.42
N ILE A 90 12.74 20.34 -1.63
CA ILE A 90 12.03 20.52 -0.35
C ILE A 90 13.09 20.50 0.76
N PRO A 91 13.24 21.59 1.55
CA PRO A 91 14.26 21.63 2.59
C PRO A 91 13.94 20.61 3.69
N ALA A 92 14.98 19.99 4.25
CA ALA A 92 14.85 19.11 5.39
C ALA A 92 14.14 19.79 6.56
N GLY A 93 13.36 19.03 7.31
CA GLY A 93 12.56 19.53 8.42
C GLY A 93 11.41 18.61 8.79
N GLU A 94 10.79 18.93 9.93
CA GLU A 94 9.55 18.30 10.38
C GLU A 94 8.36 19.23 10.07
N TYR A 95 7.50 18.77 9.18
CA TYR A 95 6.32 19.50 8.73
C TYR A 95 5.08 18.79 9.26
N LYS A 96 4.17 19.56 9.85
CA LYS A 96 2.83 19.04 10.19
C LYS A 96 2.06 18.60 8.94
N THR A 97 2.24 19.33 7.84
CA THR A 97 1.57 19.05 6.57
C THR A 97 2.37 19.66 5.41
N LEU A 98 2.23 19.07 4.22
CA LEU A 98 2.87 19.52 2.98
C LEU A 98 1.87 19.49 1.84
N LEU A 99 1.68 20.62 1.15
CA LEU A 99 0.88 20.71 -0.07
C LEU A 99 1.64 21.41 -1.19
N LEU A 100 1.76 20.74 -2.34
CA LEU A 100 2.14 21.32 -3.62
C LEU A 100 1.04 21.07 -4.64
N GLY A 101 0.24 22.08 -4.92
CA GLY A 101 -0.82 22.05 -5.92
C GLY A 101 -0.42 22.77 -7.20
N ASN A 102 -1.16 22.46 -8.27
CA ASN A 102 -0.93 22.95 -9.62
C ASN A 102 0.54 22.80 -10.09
N LEU A 103 1.10 21.60 -9.93
CA LEU A 103 2.40 21.26 -10.51
C LEU A 103 2.40 21.50 -12.03
N PRO A 104 3.54 21.84 -12.64
CA PRO A 104 3.61 22.17 -14.06
C PRO A 104 3.37 20.95 -14.95
N GLU A 105 2.89 21.19 -16.16
CA GLU A 105 2.99 20.21 -17.25
C GLU A 105 4.38 20.27 -17.87
N ARG A 106 5.08 19.14 -17.91
CA ARG A 106 6.44 19.00 -18.46
C ARG A 106 6.45 18.02 -19.64
N ALA A 107 7.53 18.05 -20.43
CA ALA A 107 7.79 17.03 -21.43
C ALA A 107 8.37 15.77 -20.76
N ALA A 108 8.10 14.59 -21.31
CA ALA A 108 8.56 13.30 -20.75
C ALA A 108 10.09 13.20 -20.74
N GLU A 109 10.77 13.85 -21.68
CA GLU A 109 12.23 13.87 -21.80
C GLU A 109 12.89 14.83 -20.80
N ARG A 110 12.11 15.70 -20.13
CA ARG A 110 12.62 16.65 -19.14
C ARG A 110 11.65 16.82 -17.97
N PRO A 111 11.43 15.74 -17.19
CA PRO A 111 10.50 15.79 -16.07
C PRO A 111 10.98 16.77 -14.99
N LEU A 112 10.05 17.27 -14.17
CA LEU A 112 10.42 17.98 -12.95
C LEU A 112 10.75 16.96 -11.85
N VAL A 113 11.99 16.98 -11.33
CA VAL A 113 12.36 16.12 -10.20
C VAL A 113 12.17 16.89 -8.90
N ILE A 114 11.36 16.35 -8.02
CA ILE A 114 11.04 16.86 -6.68
C ILE A 114 11.76 15.98 -5.67
N THR A 115 12.64 16.56 -4.85
CA THR A 115 13.47 15.80 -3.92
C THR A 115 13.79 16.58 -2.64
N ASN A 116 14.24 15.90 -1.59
CA ASN A 116 14.68 16.52 -0.33
C ASN A 116 16.08 17.14 -0.48
N ARG A 117 16.39 18.13 0.37
CA ARG A 117 17.72 18.74 0.44
C ARG A 117 18.14 19.06 1.87
N GLY A 118 19.35 18.65 2.24
CA GLY A 118 19.99 18.95 3.52
C GLY A 118 19.48 18.10 4.69
N GLY A 119 19.07 16.86 4.41
CA GLY A 119 18.50 15.91 5.36
C GLY A 119 17.11 15.39 4.98
N GLN A 120 16.42 14.78 5.94
CA GLN A 120 15.09 14.21 5.77
C GLN A 120 13.97 15.26 5.77
N VAL A 121 12.99 15.07 4.88
CA VAL A 121 11.69 15.72 4.92
C VAL A 121 10.72 14.78 5.63
N LYS A 122 10.34 15.13 6.87
CA LYS A 122 9.37 14.39 7.65
C LYS A 122 8.04 15.13 7.66
N VAL A 123 6.95 14.46 7.27
CA VAL A 123 5.62 15.07 7.18
C VAL A 123 4.61 14.29 8.03
N GLY A 124 3.91 14.97 8.94
CA GLY A 124 2.87 14.39 9.79
C GLY A 124 3.17 14.48 11.30
N GLY A 125 2.60 13.56 12.08
CA GLY A 125 2.75 13.45 13.53
C GLY A 125 1.92 14.44 14.35
N GLN A 126 1.18 15.33 13.69
CA GLN A 126 0.31 16.32 14.31
C GLN A 126 -0.98 16.50 13.50
N ALA A 127 -2.13 16.46 14.18
CA ALA A 127 -3.44 16.47 13.54
C ALA A 127 -3.63 17.63 12.55
N ALA A 128 -3.74 17.31 11.25
CA ALA A 128 -3.94 18.25 10.15
C ALA A 128 -5.20 17.90 9.32
N ASN A 129 -5.42 18.59 8.20
CA ASN A 129 -6.48 18.25 7.26
C ASN A 129 -6.06 17.19 6.24
N TYR A 130 -4.76 17.07 6.00
CA TYR A 130 -4.08 16.06 5.19
C TYR A 130 -2.62 16.02 5.64
N VAL A 131 -1.91 14.93 5.36
CA VAL A 131 -0.50 14.77 5.73
C VAL A 131 0.37 15.37 4.63
N MET A 132 0.51 14.68 3.49
CA MET A 132 1.17 15.20 2.29
C MET A 132 0.22 15.14 1.09
N SER A 133 0.16 16.21 0.31
CA SER A 133 -0.67 16.28 -0.89
C SER A 133 0.07 16.91 -2.07
N LEU A 134 0.02 16.22 -3.21
CA LEU A 134 0.50 16.71 -4.49
C LEU A 134 -0.67 16.79 -5.48
N GLY A 135 -0.71 17.85 -6.30
CA GLY A 135 -1.82 18.08 -7.21
C GLY A 135 -1.42 18.63 -8.56
N GLY A 136 -2.02 18.08 -9.61
CA GLY A 136 -1.89 18.55 -10.98
C GLY A 136 -0.57 18.18 -11.66
N GLY A 137 -0.36 18.76 -12.84
CA GLY A 137 0.86 18.60 -13.62
C GLY A 137 1.02 17.26 -14.32
N LYS A 138 2.06 17.19 -15.14
CA LYS A 138 2.49 15.99 -15.88
C LYS A 138 4.01 15.92 -15.96
N ASN A 139 4.55 14.72 -16.01
CA ASN A 139 5.97 14.43 -16.12
C ASN A 139 6.75 15.02 -14.94
N TRP A 140 6.43 14.56 -13.73
CA TRP A 140 7.18 14.88 -12.52
C TRP A 140 7.53 13.61 -11.74
N ILE A 141 8.63 13.67 -10.99
CA ILE A 141 9.15 12.55 -10.21
C ILE A 141 9.30 13.03 -8.77
N LEU A 142 8.73 12.31 -7.81
CA LEU A 142 9.01 12.50 -6.39
C LEU A 142 9.98 11.40 -5.94
N THR A 143 11.19 11.78 -5.54
CA THR A 143 12.20 10.82 -5.10
C THR A 143 12.92 11.24 -3.82
N GLY A 144 13.06 10.28 -2.90
CA GLY A 144 13.94 10.38 -1.73
C GLY A 144 15.32 9.76 -1.95
N ARG A 145 15.60 9.23 -3.15
CA ARG A 145 16.83 8.51 -3.46
C ARG A 145 18.03 9.45 -3.46
N TYR A 146 19.08 9.05 -2.75
CA TYR A 146 20.38 9.73 -2.80
C TYR A 146 21.09 9.46 -4.13
N ASP A 147 21.39 10.53 -4.86
CA ASP A 147 22.19 10.51 -6.08
C ASP A 147 23.06 11.77 -6.11
N PRO A 148 24.37 11.67 -5.81
CA PRO A 148 25.26 12.82 -5.78
C PRO A 148 25.58 13.41 -7.17
N VAL A 149 25.33 12.67 -8.25
CA VAL A 149 25.56 13.16 -9.61
C VAL A 149 24.35 13.95 -10.10
N SER A 150 23.15 13.42 -9.86
CA SER A 150 21.88 14.09 -10.20
C SER A 150 21.42 15.12 -9.14
N GLU A 151 22.19 15.26 -8.06
CA GLU A 151 21.92 16.10 -6.88
C GLU A 151 20.54 15.84 -6.25
N THR A 152 20.20 14.57 -5.99
CA THR A 152 18.95 14.22 -5.28
C THR A 152 19.23 13.56 -3.93
N GLY A 153 18.26 13.65 -3.03
CA GLY A 153 18.33 13.01 -1.71
C GLY A 153 19.43 13.56 -0.80
N ASP A 154 19.69 12.81 0.28
CA ASP A 154 20.75 13.13 1.23
C ASP A 154 21.52 11.85 1.61
N ALA A 155 22.84 11.96 1.76
CA ALA A 155 23.72 10.82 2.00
C ALA A 155 23.46 10.13 3.34
N GLU A 156 22.87 10.82 4.32
CA GLU A 156 22.49 10.27 5.63
C GLU A 156 21.12 9.56 5.61
N PHE A 157 20.33 9.75 4.54
CA PHE A 157 18.96 9.27 4.41
C PHE A 157 18.73 8.51 3.09
N ARG A 158 19.48 7.42 2.90
CA ARG A 158 19.50 6.64 1.64
C ARG A 158 18.34 5.63 1.49
N GLY A 159 17.59 5.37 2.55
CA GLY A 159 16.62 4.29 2.59
C GLY A 159 17.28 2.94 2.29
N HIS A 160 16.60 2.10 1.51
CA HIS A 160 17.12 0.80 1.06
C HIS A 160 17.80 0.86 -0.32
N ALA A 161 17.97 2.05 -0.90
CA ALA A 161 18.37 2.24 -2.29
C ALA A 161 19.74 1.63 -2.68
N GLU A 162 20.54 1.21 -1.70
CA GLU A 162 21.85 0.56 -1.87
C GLU A 162 21.89 -0.85 -1.24
N GLY A 163 20.74 -1.47 -1.02
CA GLY A 163 20.59 -2.83 -0.47
C GLY A 163 20.39 -2.90 1.04
N ALA A 164 20.32 -1.75 1.72
CA ALA A 164 20.13 -1.61 3.16
C ALA A 164 18.66 -1.83 3.59
N TYR A 165 18.07 -2.99 3.28
CA TYR A 165 16.65 -3.26 3.56
C TYR A 165 16.35 -3.46 5.05
N ALA A 166 17.22 -4.20 5.75
CA ALA A 166 17.06 -4.49 7.17
C ALA A 166 17.17 -3.21 8.00
N HIS A 167 16.18 -2.96 8.86
CA HIS A 167 16.11 -1.79 9.76
C HIS A 167 16.20 -0.44 9.04
N SER A 168 15.68 -0.35 7.81
CA SER A 168 15.66 0.90 7.03
C SER A 168 14.60 1.91 7.49
N GLN A 169 13.79 1.60 8.51
CA GLN A 169 12.76 2.51 9.01
C GLN A 169 13.37 3.84 9.46
N GLY A 170 12.79 4.96 9.00
CA GLY A 170 13.23 6.31 9.28
C GLY A 170 14.49 6.77 8.54
N SER A 171 15.08 5.95 7.66
CA SER A 171 16.32 6.30 6.94
C SER A 171 16.08 6.86 5.54
N TYR A 172 14.84 7.19 5.17
CA TYR A 172 14.50 7.69 3.82
C TYR A 172 14.52 9.21 3.74
N GLY A 173 14.86 9.75 2.56
CA GLY A 173 14.82 11.20 2.30
C GLY A 173 13.44 11.82 2.53
N PHE A 174 12.37 11.06 2.30
CA PHE A 174 11.00 11.40 2.69
C PHE A 174 10.43 10.36 3.64
N LEU A 175 10.00 10.83 4.82
CA LEU A 175 9.24 10.05 5.80
C LEU A 175 7.86 10.70 5.98
N ILE A 176 6.82 10.05 5.47
CA ILE A 176 5.44 10.50 5.58
C ILE A 176 4.76 9.70 6.69
N ASP A 177 4.63 10.30 7.86
CA ASP A 177 4.30 9.60 9.09
C ASP A 177 3.33 10.40 9.95
N ASP A 178 2.05 10.03 9.93
CA ASP A 178 1.02 10.74 10.70
C ASP A 178 1.01 10.36 12.19
N ALA A 179 1.71 9.29 12.59
CA ALA A 179 1.62 8.71 13.93
C ALA A 179 0.18 8.46 14.42
N PHE A 180 -0.74 8.19 13.49
CA PHE A 180 -2.19 8.12 13.71
C PHE A 180 -2.74 9.36 14.42
N SER A 181 -2.27 10.56 14.02
CA SER A 181 -2.64 11.81 14.70
C SER A 181 -4.11 12.16 14.49
N LYS A 182 -4.73 11.68 13.40
CA LYS A 182 -6.14 11.86 13.10
C LYS A 182 -6.71 10.71 12.27
N GLU A 183 -7.95 10.35 12.55
CA GLU A 183 -8.66 9.32 11.79
C GLU A 183 -8.92 9.73 10.33
N GLY A 184 -8.87 8.74 9.44
CA GLY A 184 -9.25 8.90 8.03
C GLY A 184 -8.22 9.63 7.14
N LEU A 185 -7.06 10.03 7.69
CA LEU A 185 -6.02 10.66 6.88
C LEU A 185 -5.18 9.64 6.11
N SER A 186 -4.86 9.99 4.87
CA SER A 186 -3.86 9.28 4.07
C SER A 186 -2.49 9.91 4.23
N GLY A 187 -1.43 9.12 4.05
CA GLY A 187 -0.05 9.62 4.06
C GLY A 187 0.21 10.56 2.88
N LEU A 188 0.26 10.03 1.67
CA LEU A 188 0.43 10.79 0.44
C LEU A 188 -0.86 10.77 -0.38
N SER A 189 -1.41 11.96 -0.69
CA SER A 189 -2.57 12.11 -1.58
C SER A 189 -2.18 12.81 -2.87
N ILE A 190 -2.43 12.16 -4.00
CA ILE A 190 -2.18 12.69 -5.35
C ILE A 190 -3.51 12.87 -6.08
N GLY A 191 -3.73 14.08 -6.59
CA GLY A 191 -4.98 14.41 -7.29
C GLY A 191 -4.84 15.59 -8.24
N GLY A 192 -5.94 16.32 -8.45
CA GLY A 192 -5.94 17.51 -9.29
C GLY A 192 -5.63 17.23 -10.77
N LYS A 193 -6.02 16.05 -11.28
CA LYS A 193 -5.73 15.59 -12.65
C LYS A 193 -4.24 15.39 -12.95
N ALA A 194 -3.43 15.12 -11.93
CA ALA A 194 -2.06 14.66 -12.11
C ALA A 194 -2.02 13.40 -12.99
N SER A 195 -1.00 13.31 -13.83
CA SER A 195 -0.70 12.16 -14.70
C SER A 195 0.80 12.14 -14.98
N ASP A 196 1.31 11.06 -15.54
CA ASP A 196 2.71 10.92 -15.99
C ASP A 196 3.69 11.22 -14.84
N PHE A 197 3.59 10.46 -13.75
CA PHE A 197 4.42 10.69 -12.57
C PHE A 197 5.03 9.43 -12.00
N GLU A 198 6.12 9.62 -11.26
CA GLU A 198 6.84 8.53 -10.62
C GLU A 198 7.09 8.82 -9.14
N LEU A 199 6.95 7.78 -8.31
CA LEU A 199 7.28 7.77 -6.88
C LEU A 199 8.40 6.75 -6.65
N ASP A 200 9.51 7.20 -6.04
CA ASP A 200 10.73 6.42 -5.83
C ASP A 200 11.34 6.66 -4.43
N CYS A 201 11.74 5.60 -3.73
CA CYS A 201 12.45 5.67 -2.45
C CYS A 201 11.77 6.56 -1.41
N LEU A 202 10.49 6.27 -1.13
CA LEU A 202 9.69 6.96 -0.11
C LEU A 202 9.33 5.99 1.02
N GLU A 203 9.25 6.51 2.24
CA GLU A 203 8.69 5.81 3.40
C GLU A 203 7.35 6.44 3.80
N VAL A 204 6.33 5.60 3.96
CA VAL A 204 5.02 6.01 4.46
C VAL A 204 4.62 5.12 5.63
N ALA A 205 4.35 5.71 6.79
CA ALA A 205 4.04 4.97 8.00
C ALA A 205 2.86 5.55 8.75
N ARG A 206 2.14 4.71 9.49
CA ARG A 206 1.20 5.16 10.55
C ARG A 206 0.16 6.19 10.10
N ALA A 207 -0.30 6.07 8.85
CA ALA A 207 -1.47 6.75 8.32
C ALA A 207 -2.73 5.93 8.64
N GLU A 208 -3.83 6.56 9.04
CA GLU A 208 -5.02 5.81 9.48
C GLU A 208 -5.83 5.23 8.31
N PHE A 209 -5.96 5.96 7.19
CA PHE A 209 -6.66 5.44 6.00
C PHE A 209 -5.68 4.67 5.11
N ALA A 210 -5.19 5.27 4.03
CA ALA A 210 -4.23 4.64 3.13
C ALA A 210 -2.83 5.24 3.24
N GLY A 211 -1.79 4.46 2.99
CA GLY A 211 -0.43 4.99 2.81
C GLY A 211 -0.39 5.99 1.65
N ILE A 212 -0.77 5.55 0.45
CA ILE A 212 -0.87 6.42 -0.74
C ILE A 212 -2.27 6.36 -1.33
N VAL A 213 -2.84 7.52 -1.62
CA VAL A 213 -4.05 7.68 -2.44
C VAL A 213 -3.69 8.41 -3.72
N ALA A 214 -4.07 7.89 -4.89
CA ALA A 214 -3.95 8.61 -6.15
C ALA A 214 -5.25 8.49 -6.95
N LYS A 215 -5.97 9.62 -7.10
CA LYS A 215 -7.26 9.65 -7.79
C LYS A 215 -7.69 11.02 -8.27
N THR A 216 -8.53 11.03 -9.29
CA THR A 216 -9.38 12.18 -9.64
C THR A 216 -10.84 11.82 -9.40
N ASP A 217 -11.44 12.39 -8.37
CA ASP A 217 -12.83 12.09 -7.98
C ASP A 217 -13.84 12.69 -8.97
N ASN A 218 -14.88 11.93 -9.29
CA ASN A 218 -16.10 12.38 -9.96
C ASN A 218 -15.92 13.00 -11.36
N ASP A 219 -14.82 12.68 -12.04
CA ASP A 219 -14.55 13.11 -13.42
C ASP A 219 -14.30 11.91 -14.33
N GLY A 220 -15.36 11.39 -14.95
CA GLY A 220 -15.31 10.23 -15.85
C GLY A 220 -14.59 10.47 -17.18
N ALA A 221 -14.26 11.72 -17.50
CA ALA A 221 -13.47 12.09 -18.67
C ALA A 221 -11.98 12.22 -18.36
N ALA A 222 -11.60 12.21 -17.07
CA ALA A 222 -10.20 12.21 -16.68
C ALA A 222 -9.58 10.82 -16.82
N THR A 223 -8.30 10.81 -17.19
CA THR A 223 -7.45 9.62 -17.19
C THR A 223 -6.16 9.97 -16.47
N MET A 224 -5.84 9.21 -15.42
CA MET A 224 -4.53 9.24 -14.78
C MET A 224 -3.68 8.16 -15.44
N LYS A 225 -2.56 8.52 -16.08
CA LYS A 225 -1.79 7.53 -16.83
C LYS A 225 -0.29 7.62 -16.64
N ASN A 226 0.43 6.59 -17.06
CA ASN A 226 1.90 6.53 -17.03
C ASN A 226 2.44 6.76 -15.61
N VAL A 227 1.87 6.05 -14.64
CA VAL A 227 2.25 6.18 -13.24
C VAL A 227 3.19 5.05 -12.86
N LYS A 228 4.30 5.37 -12.20
CA LYS A 228 5.26 4.40 -11.68
C LYS A 228 5.39 4.54 -10.17
N VAL A 229 5.32 3.44 -9.45
CA VAL A 229 5.51 3.39 -8.00
C VAL A 229 6.46 2.25 -7.70
N HIS A 230 7.68 2.59 -7.29
CA HIS A 230 8.70 1.59 -7.02
C HIS A 230 9.65 1.97 -5.91
N ASP A 231 10.28 0.96 -5.32
CA ASP A 231 11.19 1.13 -4.19
C ASP A 231 10.55 1.96 -3.05
N VAL A 232 9.22 1.82 -2.85
CA VAL A 232 8.54 2.46 -1.72
C VAL A 232 8.34 1.46 -0.59
N TYR A 233 8.34 2.00 0.63
CA TYR A 233 8.12 1.24 1.84
C TYR A 233 6.95 1.85 2.59
N ILE A 234 5.82 1.14 2.55
CA ILE A 234 4.61 1.50 3.27
C ILE A 234 4.42 0.49 4.37
N HIS A 235 4.26 0.97 5.60
CA HIS A 235 4.03 0.05 6.70
C HIS A 235 3.18 0.62 7.82
N ASP A 236 2.59 -0.30 8.59
CA ASP A 236 1.82 0.03 9.78
C ASP A 236 0.71 1.05 9.47
N THR A 237 -0.10 0.81 8.43
CA THR A 237 -1.26 1.66 8.10
C THR A 237 -2.50 1.16 8.82
N GLY A 238 -3.39 2.07 9.21
CA GLY A 238 -4.61 1.75 9.96
C GLY A 238 -5.67 1.06 9.11
N SER A 239 -5.60 1.24 7.79
CA SER A 239 -6.41 0.58 6.76
C SER A 239 -5.52 0.15 5.59
N GLU A 240 -5.64 0.76 4.42
CA GLU A 240 -5.03 0.26 3.20
C GLU A 240 -3.53 0.63 3.08
N GLY A 241 -2.77 -0.14 2.30
CA GLY A 241 -1.44 0.29 1.86
C GLY A 241 -1.52 1.36 0.78
N ILE A 242 -2.26 1.06 -0.30
CA ILE A 242 -2.52 1.95 -1.42
C ILE A 242 -3.99 1.92 -1.83
N TYR A 243 -4.52 3.09 -2.20
CA TYR A 243 -5.80 3.28 -2.90
C TYR A 243 -5.57 4.04 -4.21
N PHE A 244 -5.54 3.33 -5.34
CA PHE A 244 -5.44 3.93 -6.68
C PHE A 244 -6.74 3.82 -7.44
N GLY A 245 -7.14 4.91 -8.09
CA GLY A 245 -8.42 4.95 -8.81
C GLY A 245 -9.60 5.24 -7.90
N SER A 246 -10.70 4.50 -8.09
CA SER A 246 -11.91 4.64 -7.27
C SER A 246 -12.77 3.39 -7.31
N THR A 247 -13.33 3.03 -6.15
CA THR A 247 -14.36 1.99 -5.99
C THR A 247 -15.77 2.59 -5.91
N GLN A 248 -15.90 3.91 -6.04
CA GLN A 248 -17.17 4.63 -5.95
C GLN A 248 -18.01 4.53 -7.24
N PRO A 249 -19.32 4.77 -7.19
CA PRO A 249 -20.17 4.83 -8.38
C PRO A 249 -19.68 5.84 -9.43
N GLN A 250 -19.95 5.54 -10.71
CA GLN A 250 -19.64 6.41 -11.83
C GLN A 250 -20.31 7.80 -11.71
N PRO A 251 -19.71 8.87 -12.28
CA PRO A 251 -18.53 8.86 -13.16
C PRO A 251 -17.20 8.92 -12.40
N GLN A 252 -16.24 8.06 -12.75
CA GLN A 252 -14.90 8.06 -12.16
C GLN A 252 -13.83 8.03 -13.25
N HIS A 253 -12.67 8.67 -12.98
CA HIS A 253 -11.53 8.65 -13.88
C HIS A 253 -11.08 7.23 -14.20
N SER A 254 -10.46 7.01 -15.35
CA SER A 254 -9.74 5.77 -15.64
C SER A 254 -8.27 5.88 -15.25
N PHE A 255 -7.65 4.73 -15.01
CA PHE A 255 -6.23 4.62 -14.76
C PHE A 255 -5.57 3.80 -15.89
N GLU A 256 -4.57 4.32 -16.59
CA GLU A 256 -3.91 3.59 -17.70
C GLU A 256 -2.40 3.54 -17.50
N ASN A 257 -1.74 2.45 -17.88
CA ASN A 257 -0.28 2.32 -17.80
C ASN A 257 0.26 2.59 -16.38
N LEU A 258 -0.30 1.90 -15.38
CA LEU A 258 0.12 1.94 -13.99
C LEU A 258 1.13 0.81 -13.74
N HIS A 259 2.31 1.14 -13.24
CA HIS A 259 3.35 0.18 -12.89
C HIS A 259 3.66 0.27 -11.39
N VAL A 260 3.52 -0.85 -10.68
CA VAL A 260 3.79 -0.95 -9.23
C VAL A 260 4.77 -2.10 -9.01
N TYR A 261 6.02 -1.80 -8.64
CA TYR A 261 7.06 -2.83 -8.54
C TYR A 261 8.14 -2.61 -7.50
N ASP A 262 8.76 -3.70 -7.03
CA ASP A 262 9.87 -3.68 -6.07
C ASP A 262 9.54 -2.92 -4.77
N ASN A 263 8.28 -2.97 -4.34
CA ASN A 263 7.79 -2.30 -3.14
C ASN A 263 7.59 -3.26 -1.96
N ARG A 264 7.59 -2.67 -0.75
CA ARG A 264 7.23 -3.35 0.51
C ARG A 264 5.99 -2.69 1.10
N PHE A 265 4.88 -3.42 1.16
CA PHE A 265 3.63 -3.00 1.80
C PHE A 265 3.36 -3.92 3.00
N LEU A 266 3.74 -3.51 4.21
CA LEU A 266 3.83 -4.41 5.35
C LEU A 266 2.90 -3.99 6.49
N ARG A 267 2.18 -4.92 7.11
CA ARG A 267 1.31 -4.66 8.27
C ARG A 267 0.23 -3.61 7.98
N THR A 268 -0.47 -3.76 6.85
CA THR A 268 -1.61 -2.92 6.50
C THR A 268 -2.85 -3.39 7.26
N GLY A 269 -3.60 -2.45 7.82
CA GLY A 269 -4.80 -2.74 8.60
C GLY A 269 -5.87 -3.49 7.79
N THR A 270 -6.03 -3.13 6.53
CA THR A 270 -6.90 -3.79 5.54
C THR A 270 -6.07 -4.19 4.31
N GLU A 271 -6.55 -3.97 3.09
CA GLU A 271 -5.90 -4.29 1.83
C GLU A 271 -4.47 -3.75 1.77
N ALA A 272 -3.51 -4.59 1.38
CA ALA A 272 -2.17 -4.09 1.07
C ALA A 272 -2.22 -3.23 -0.20
N ILE A 273 -3.09 -3.60 -1.14
CA ILE A 273 -3.27 -2.88 -2.38
C ILE A 273 -4.73 -2.93 -2.85
N GLN A 274 -5.31 -1.74 -3.02
CA GLN A 274 -6.62 -1.56 -3.64
C GLN A 274 -6.48 -0.67 -4.87
N ILE A 275 -6.87 -1.23 -6.00
CA ILE A 275 -6.79 -0.56 -7.29
C ILE A 275 -8.15 -0.63 -7.95
N GLY A 276 -8.74 0.51 -8.30
CA GLY A 276 -10.02 0.62 -9.01
C GLY A 276 -9.89 1.30 -10.37
N GLN A 277 -10.94 1.19 -11.19
CA GLN A 277 -11.05 1.83 -12.51
C GLN A 277 -9.87 1.57 -13.47
N GLN A 278 -9.29 0.37 -13.42
CA GLN A 278 -8.11 0.04 -14.22
C GLN A 278 -8.47 -0.13 -15.69
N GLY A 279 -7.86 0.72 -16.50
CA GLY A 279 -7.77 0.63 -17.96
C GLY A 279 -6.56 -0.20 -18.39
N ASP A 280 -6.14 0.02 -19.64
CA ASP A 280 -5.06 -0.74 -20.26
C ASP A 280 -3.68 -0.45 -19.68
N GLY A 281 -2.81 -1.46 -19.64
CA GLY A 281 -1.39 -1.34 -19.30
C GLY A 281 -1.06 -1.43 -17.80
N LEU A 282 -1.89 -2.04 -16.96
CA LEU A 282 -1.52 -2.28 -15.56
C LEU A 282 -0.43 -3.36 -15.46
N GLU A 283 0.63 -3.07 -14.70
CA GLU A 283 1.67 -4.04 -14.37
C GLU A 283 2.05 -3.95 -12.88
N VAL A 284 1.73 -5.00 -12.11
CA VAL A 284 2.06 -5.09 -10.68
C VAL A 284 2.98 -6.28 -10.47
N HIS A 285 4.26 -6.04 -10.15
CA HIS A 285 5.22 -7.14 -10.05
C HIS A 285 6.34 -6.99 -9.03
N HIS A 286 6.86 -8.11 -8.56
CA HIS A 286 8.03 -8.12 -7.67
C HIS A 286 7.82 -7.29 -6.39
N ASN A 287 6.60 -7.26 -5.87
CA ASN A 287 6.28 -6.62 -4.59
C ASN A 287 6.12 -7.68 -3.50
N VAL A 288 6.30 -7.24 -2.25
CA VAL A 288 5.82 -7.97 -1.08
C VAL A 288 4.64 -7.23 -0.48
N PHE A 289 3.48 -7.88 -0.51
CA PHE A 289 2.22 -7.41 0.04
C PHE A 289 1.89 -8.22 1.31
N GLY A 290 2.33 -7.72 2.46
CA GLY A 290 1.83 -8.18 3.74
C GLY A 290 2.85 -8.23 4.89
N PRO A 291 2.41 -8.59 6.11
CA PRO A 291 1.10 -9.18 6.40
C PRO A 291 -0.02 -8.18 6.14
N GLY A 292 -0.97 -8.54 5.27
CA GLY A 292 -2.14 -7.72 4.96
C GLY A 292 -3.28 -7.97 5.94
N ALA A 293 -4.25 -7.05 5.95
CA ALA A 293 -5.46 -7.11 6.77
C ALA A 293 -5.24 -7.46 8.25
N VAL A 294 -4.18 -6.93 8.87
CA VAL A 294 -3.89 -7.26 10.28
C VAL A 294 -5.01 -6.79 11.21
N ARG A 295 -5.85 -5.84 10.79
CA ARG A 295 -7.00 -5.32 11.52
C ARG A 295 -8.32 -6.01 11.16
N TRP A 296 -8.32 -7.19 10.55
CA TRP A 296 -9.53 -7.92 10.13
C TRP A 296 -10.65 -8.03 11.20
N ARG A 297 -10.30 -8.17 12.49
CA ARG A 297 -11.30 -8.19 13.58
C ARG A 297 -12.05 -6.87 13.77
N SER A 298 -11.47 -5.77 13.31
CA SER A 298 -12.05 -4.44 13.45
C SER A 298 -11.77 -3.55 12.25
N ALA A 299 -11.93 -4.12 11.04
CA ALA A 299 -11.89 -3.34 9.81
C ALA A 299 -13.01 -2.28 9.82
N PHE A 300 -12.85 -1.22 9.02
CA PHE A 300 -13.77 -0.09 9.02
C PHE A 300 -15.14 -0.43 8.41
N GLN A 301 -15.22 -1.51 7.63
CA GLN A 301 -16.44 -2.03 7.03
C GLN A 301 -16.33 -3.54 6.83
N ALA A 302 -17.47 -4.24 6.81
CA ALA A 302 -17.54 -5.65 6.46
C ALA A 302 -16.90 -5.90 5.09
N TYR A 303 -16.12 -6.99 4.99
CA TYR A 303 -15.43 -7.43 3.78
C TYR A 303 -14.40 -6.42 3.25
N GLN A 304 -13.85 -5.55 4.13
CA GLN A 304 -12.70 -4.70 3.85
C GLN A 304 -11.51 -5.20 4.68
N ASP A 305 -11.23 -6.49 4.51
CA ASP A 305 -10.20 -7.24 5.21
C ASP A 305 -9.53 -8.27 4.29
N GLY A 306 -9.53 -7.99 2.98
CA GLY A 306 -8.76 -8.71 1.97
C GLY A 306 -7.30 -8.23 1.90
N ASN A 307 -6.51 -8.78 0.98
CA ASN A 307 -5.15 -8.30 0.71
C ASN A 307 -5.07 -7.51 -0.61
N VAL A 308 -5.52 -8.11 -1.71
CA VAL A 308 -5.55 -7.49 -3.04
C VAL A 308 -6.99 -7.27 -3.50
N GLN A 309 -7.38 -6.01 -3.70
CA GLN A 309 -8.61 -5.66 -4.41
C GLN A 309 -8.26 -5.10 -5.81
N TYR A 310 -8.75 -5.77 -6.85
CA TYR A 310 -8.46 -5.46 -8.25
C TYR A 310 -9.75 -5.08 -9.00
N GLY A 311 -9.89 -3.80 -9.33
CA GLY A 311 -11.02 -3.25 -10.09
C GLY A 311 -10.70 -3.08 -11.57
N GLN A 312 -11.05 -4.08 -12.38
CA GLN A 312 -10.88 -4.07 -13.83
C GLN A 312 -11.96 -3.25 -14.52
N ARG A 313 -11.62 -2.28 -15.36
CA ARG A 313 -12.59 -1.51 -16.16
C ARG A 313 -12.53 -1.87 -17.64
N TYR A 314 -11.35 -1.78 -18.25
CA TYR A 314 -11.10 -2.14 -19.66
C TYR A 314 -9.61 -2.39 -19.92
N GLY A 315 -9.24 -2.90 -21.10
CA GLY A 315 -7.85 -3.15 -21.45
C GLY A 315 -7.21 -4.33 -20.71
N SER A 316 -5.90 -4.48 -20.89
CA SER A 316 -5.12 -5.58 -20.32
C SER A 316 -4.33 -5.16 -19.09
N GLY A 317 -4.11 -6.12 -18.19
CA GLY A 317 -3.30 -5.94 -16.98
C GLY A 317 -2.61 -7.23 -16.55
N SER A 318 -1.52 -7.09 -15.81
CA SER A 318 -0.80 -8.24 -15.26
C SER A 318 -0.35 -8.00 -13.82
N PHE A 319 -0.50 -9.04 -13.01
CA PHE A 319 -0.10 -9.13 -11.61
C PHE A 319 0.80 -10.35 -11.47
N HIS A 320 2.12 -10.17 -11.31
CA HIS A 320 3.05 -11.29 -11.38
C HIS A 320 4.31 -11.18 -10.54
N HIS A 321 4.88 -12.33 -10.17
CA HIS A 321 6.11 -12.39 -9.38
C HIS A 321 5.99 -11.70 -8.01
N ASN A 322 4.77 -11.55 -7.49
CA ASN A 322 4.54 -10.96 -6.18
C ASN A 322 4.47 -12.04 -5.09
N VAL A 323 4.79 -11.62 -3.87
CA VAL A 323 4.54 -12.38 -2.64
C VAL A 323 3.43 -11.67 -1.88
N VAL A 324 2.32 -12.36 -1.65
CA VAL A 324 1.12 -11.86 -0.97
C VAL A 324 0.88 -12.72 0.26
N VAL A 325 1.00 -12.13 1.45
CA VAL A 325 0.98 -12.88 2.71
C VAL A 325 0.04 -12.22 3.71
N GLY A 326 -0.74 -13.00 4.45
CA GLY A 326 -1.65 -12.48 5.47
C GLY A 326 -2.90 -11.82 4.88
N THR A 327 -4.07 -12.34 5.23
CA THR A 327 -5.37 -11.70 4.95
C THR A 327 -6.45 -12.19 5.91
N GLY A 328 -7.46 -11.36 6.17
CA GLY A 328 -8.65 -11.76 6.91
C GLY A 328 -9.61 -12.55 6.02
N ASP A 329 -9.94 -11.98 4.86
CA ASP A 329 -10.85 -12.58 3.89
C ASP A 329 -10.10 -13.25 2.72
N LEU A 330 -10.11 -12.62 1.54
CA LEU A 330 -9.53 -13.17 0.32
C LEU A 330 -8.08 -12.71 0.11
N PHE A 331 -7.28 -13.53 -0.55
CA PHE A 331 -6.01 -13.06 -1.12
C PHE A 331 -6.26 -12.07 -2.25
N VAL A 332 -7.19 -12.41 -3.16
CA VAL A 332 -7.54 -11.57 -4.30
C VAL A 332 -9.05 -11.50 -4.45
N GLU A 333 -9.57 -10.28 -4.53
CA GLU A 333 -10.92 -10.00 -4.98
C GLU A 333 -10.88 -9.16 -6.27
N LEU A 334 -11.47 -9.68 -7.34
CA LEU A 334 -11.47 -9.04 -8.66
C LEU A 334 -12.88 -8.54 -9.00
N PHE A 335 -13.01 -7.22 -9.18
CA PHE A 335 -14.23 -6.50 -9.53
C PHE A 335 -14.18 -6.00 -10.99
N PRO A 336 -14.80 -6.70 -11.95
CA PRO A 336 -15.03 -6.13 -13.26
C PRO A 336 -16.04 -4.97 -13.16
N THR A 337 -15.76 -3.84 -13.81
CA THR A 337 -16.56 -2.61 -13.78
C THR A 337 -16.86 -2.19 -15.20
N VAL A 338 -18.14 -2.17 -15.56
CA VAL A 338 -18.59 -1.84 -16.91
C VAL A 338 -18.95 -0.35 -16.99
N VAL A 339 -18.18 0.44 -17.74
CA VAL A 339 -18.59 1.80 -18.14
C VAL A 339 -18.84 1.86 -19.64
N ALA A 340 -19.94 2.52 -20.01
CA ALA A 340 -20.37 2.64 -21.41
C ALA A 340 -19.43 3.56 -22.19
N GLY A 341 -18.98 3.12 -23.36
CA GLY A 341 -18.09 3.87 -24.24
C GLY A 341 -16.60 3.59 -24.04
N ASP A 342 -16.23 2.83 -23.00
CA ASP A 342 -14.85 2.40 -22.82
C ASP A 342 -14.35 1.52 -23.97
N PRO A 343 -13.08 1.65 -24.37
CA PRO A 343 -12.47 0.81 -25.39
C PRO A 343 -12.30 -0.61 -24.84
N ARG A 344 -12.95 -1.60 -25.45
CA ARG A 344 -12.83 -3.01 -25.06
C ARG A 344 -12.44 -3.87 -26.24
N SER A 345 -11.53 -4.79 -26.01
CA SER A 345 -11.12 -5.79 -26.98
C SER A 345 -11.40 -7.19 -26.44
N SER A 346 -11.83 -8.11 -27.31
CA SER A 346 -11.89 -9.54 -26.97
C SER A 346 -10.50 -10.17 -26.78
N GLU A 347 -9.44 -9.43 -27.12
CA GLU A 347 -8.05 -9.83 -26.90
C GLU A 347 -7.53 -9.36 -25.52
N ASP A 348 -8.30 -8.54 -24.79
CA ASP A 348 -7.88 -8.01 -23.49
C ASP A 348 -7.74 -9.14 -22.46
N LYS A 349 -6.70 -9.03 -21.63
CA LYS A 349 -6.39 -10.02 -20.59
C LYS A 349 -6.05 -9.38 -19.26
N VAL A 350 -6.63 -9.92 -18.19
CA VAL A 350 -6.15 -9.70 -16.82
C VAL A 350 -5.50 -10.98 -16.33
N SER A 351 -4.20 -10.94 -16.13
CA SER A 351 -3.40 -12.12 -15.78
C SER A 351 -2.78 -12.02 -14.40
N PHE A 352 -3.09 -12.99 -13.54
CA PHE A 352 -2.39 -13.25 -12.30
C PHE A 352 -1.46 -14.45 -12.52
N ARG A 353 -0.16 -14.21 -12.61
CA ARG A 353 0.80 -15.27 -12.96
C ARG A 353 2.03 -15.31 -12.08
N ASP A 354 2.50 -16.51 -11.78
CA ASP A 354 3.78 -16.70 -11.07
C ASP A 354 3.80 -15.93 -9.73
N ASN A 355 2.71 -15.94 -8.95
CA ASN A 355 2.65 -15.31 -7.63
C ASN A 355 2.60 -16.36 -6.52
N TYR A 356 2.98 -15.93 -5.31
CA TYR A 356 2.85 -16.71 -4.09
C TYR A 356 1.82 -16.07 -3.16
N PHE A 357 0.90 -16.87 -2.64
CA PHE A 357 -0.14 -16.47 -1.70
C PHE A 357 -0.10 -17.34 -0.44
N SER A 358 -0.03 -16.75 0.75
CA SER A 358 -0.10 -17.50 2.00
C SER A 358 -0.88 -16.83 3.12
N ASP A 359 -1.44 -17.69 3.97
CA ASP A 359 -1.93 -17.37 5.31
C ASP A 359 -3.19 -16.46 5.29
N THR A 360 -4.34 -17.09 5.04
CA THR A 360 -5.68 -16.48 5.06
C THR A 360 -6.53 -17.04 6.20
N SER A 361 -7.33 -16.17 6.81
CA SER A 361 -8.40 -16.53 7.76
C SER A 361 -9.67 -17.07 7.08
N SER A 362 -9.79 -16.95 5.76
CA SER A 362 -10.97 -17.30 4.95
C SER A 362 -10.57 -18.00 3.65
N GLY A 363 -10.58 -17.30 2.51
CA GLY A 363 -10.54 -17.90 1.16
C GLY A 363 -9.37 -17.44 0.30
N GLY A 364 -9.25 -18.07 -0.88
CA GLY A 364 -8.20 -17.74 -1.84
C GLY A 364 -8.56 -16.55 -2.72
N VAL A 365 -9.27 -16.82 -3.82
CA VAL A 365 -9.61 -15.84 -4.84
C VAL A 365 -11.10 -15.80 -5.10
N TYR A 366 -11.66 -14.62 -5.32
CA TYR A 366 -13.01 -14.46 -5.85
C TYR A 366 -13.04 -13.47 -7.03
N THR A 367 -13.83 -13.80 -8.05
CA THR A 367 -14.08 -12.91 -9.20
C THR A 367 -15.57 -12.63 -9.33
N HIS A 368 -15.95 -11.36 -9.44
CA HIS A 368 -17.33 -10.94 -9.65
C HIS A 368 -17.79 -11.15 -11.11
N ALA A 369 -19.10 -11.15 -11.36
CA ALA A 369 -19.72 -11.69 -12.57
C ALA A 369 -20.10 -10.63 -13.65
N ASP A 370 -19.44 -9.48 -13.69
CA ASP A 370 -19.72 -8.42 -14.66
C ASP A 370 -18.93 -8.59 -15.99
N ASP A 371 -19.57 -8.28 -17.12
CA ASP A 371 -19.01 -8.46 -18.46
C ASP A 371 -18.16 -7.26 -18.93
N THR A 372 -16.86 -7.35 -18.72
CA THR A 372 -15.89 -6.41 -19.29
C THR A 372 -15.32 -6.91 -20.62
N GLY A 373 -15.67 -8.12 -21.07
CA GLY A 373 -15.14 -8.75 -22.28
C GLY A 373 -13.69 -9.26 -22.16
N VAL A 374 -13.11 -9.17 -20.96
CA VAL A 374 -11.72 -9.55 -20.69
C VAL A 374 -11.59 -11.05 -20.45
N THR A 375 -10.46 -11.64 -20.82
CA THR A 375 -10.08 -12.97 -20.33
C THR A 375 -9.35 -12.85 -19.00
N ILE A 376 -9.84 -13.54 -17.98
CA ILE A 376 -9.23 -13.59 -16.64
C ILE A 376 -8.35 -14.83 -16.55
N GLU A 377 -7.05 -14.66 -16.34
CA GLU A 377 -6.07 -15.75 -16.32
C GLU A 377 -5.44 -15.86 -14.93
N PHE A 378 -5.45 -17.07 -14.34
CA PHE A 378 -4.68 -17.41 -13.15
C PHE A 378 -3.73 -18.55 -13.49
N LEU A 379 -2.44 -18.22 -13.62
CA LEU A 379 -1.44 -19.09 -14.23
C LEU A 379 -0.26 -19.33 -13.29
N ARG A 380 0.04 -20.58 -12.95
CA ARG A 380 1.26 -20.95 -12.20
C ARG A 380 1.43 -20.21 -10.87
N ASN A 381 0.33 -19.94 -10.17
CA ASN A 381 0.38 -19.38 -8.82
C ASN A 381 0.51 -20.49 -7.78
N ALA A 382 1.12 -20.17 -6.64
CA ALA A 382 1.22 -21.03 -5.47
C ALA A 382 0.35 -20.49 -4.33
N PHE A 383 -0.44 -21.35 -3.70
CA PHE A 383 -1.33 -20.99 -2.58
C PHE A 383 -1.11 -21.91 -1.38
N ARG A 384 -1.06 -21.37 -0.17
CA ARG A 384 -1.05 -22.16 1.08
C ARG A 384 -1.63 -21.41 2.26
N GLY A 385 -1.66 -22.08 3.41
CA GLY A 385 -2.01 -21.45 4.70
C GLY A 385 -3.48 -21.02 4.75
N PHE A 386 -4.40 -21.98 4.60
CA PHE A 386 -5.83 -21.73 4.75
C PHE A 386 -6.28 -22.07 6.17
N TYR A 387 -6.42 -21.07 7.04
CA TYR A 387 -6.79 -21.22 8.44
C TYR A 387 -8.18 -20.63 8.68
N PHE A 388 -9.24 -21.43 8.55
CA PHE A 388 -10.58 -20.87 8.73
C PHE A 388 -10.85 -20.49 10.20
N ASP A 389 -10.80 -19.19 10.49
CA ASP A 389 -11.20 -18.57 11.75
C ASP A 389 -11.97 -17.24 11.54
N TYR A 390 -12.39 -16.97 10.29
CA TYR A 390 -13.20 -15.81 9.91
C TYR A 390 -14.55 -15.74 10.65
N ASP A 391 -15.07 -16.89 11.12
CA ASP A 391 -16.29 -16.98 11.93
C ASP A 391 -16.14 -16.36 13.34
N ALA A 392 -14.90 -16.08 13.76
CA ALA A 392 -14.63 -15.31 14.95
C ALA A 392 -15.16 -13.87 14.84
N VAL A 393 -15.26 -13.33 13.63
CA VAL A 393 -15.85 -12.00 13.35
C VAL A 393 -17.25 -12.16 12.77
N TYR A 394 -17.44 -13.06 11.80
CA TYR A 394 -18.69 -13.22 11.06
C TYR A 394 -19.32 -14.60 11.34
N PRO A 395 -20.22 -14.75 12.33
CA PRO A 395 -20.69 -16.07 12.80
C PRO A 395 -21.37 -16.94 11.73
N ASP A 396 -21.92 -16.30 10.70
CA ASP A 396 -22.58 -16.99 9.59
C ASP A 396 -21.61 -17.40 8.47
N ALA A 397 -20.36 -16.92 8.51
CA ALA A 397 -19.32 -17.35 7.57
C ALA A 397 -19.17 -18.87 7.56
N LYS A 398 -18.72 -19.38 6.42
CA LYS A 398 -18.53 -20.81 6.19
C LYS A 398 -17.11 -21.00 5.71
N ALA A 399 -16.52 -22.11 6.15
CA ALA A 399 -15.21 -22.50 5.66
C ALA A 399 -15.21 -22.56 4.12
N PRO A 400 -14.13 -22.09 3.47
CA PRO A 400 -14.00 -22.19 2.03
C PRO A 400 -14.11 -23.65 1.58
N VAL A 401 -14.71 -23.85 0.42
CA VAL A 401 -14.86 -25.16 -0.23
C VAL A 401 -14.06 -25.27 -1.52
N GLN A 402 -13.34 -24.20 -1.88
CA GLN A 402 -12.49 -24.11 -3.07
C GLN A 402 -11.47 -22.97 -2.90
N VAL A 403 -10.34 -23.04 -3.61
CA VAL A 403 -9.33 -21.96 -3.63
C VAL A 403 -9.80 -20.79 -4.50
N PHE A 404 -10.37 -21.09 -5.67
CA PHE A 404 -10.78 -20.13 -6.67
C PHE A 404 -12.29 -20.11 -6.83
N GLY A 405 -12.90 -18.95 -6.58
CA GLY A 405 -14.32 -18.68 -6.76
C GLY A 405 -14.62 -17.83 -7.98
N VAL A 406 -15.66 -18.22 -8.71
CA VAL A 406 -16.23 -17.45 -9.82
C VAL A 406 -17.66 -17.08 -9.47
N GLY A 407 -17.99 -15.81 -9.63
CA GLY A 407 -19.35 -15.30 -9.49
C GLY A 407 -20.30 -16.05 -10.41
N SER A 408 -21.49 -16.38 -9.90
CA SER A 408 -22.46 -17.18 -10.65
C SER A 408 -22.80 -16.52 -11.99
N SER A 409 -22.71 -17.27 -13.08
CA SER A 409 -22.98 -16.78 -14.44
C SER A 409 -21.99 -15.74 -14.97
N SER A 410 -20.76 -15.69 -14.43
CA SER A 410 -19.72 -14.82 -14.97
C SER A 410 -19.53 -15.03 -16.49
N PRO A 411 -19.68 -13.97 -17.30
CA PRO A 411 -19.58 -14.05 -18.76
C PRO A 411 -18.13 -14.01 -19.27
N ASN A 412 -17.23 -13.38 -18.52
CA ASN A 412 -15.80 -13.33 -18.86
C ASN A 412 -15.20 -14.74 -18.83
N PRO A 413 -14.39 -15.14 -19.83
CA PRO A 413 -13.65 -16.40 -19.79
C PRO A 413 -12.63 -16.41 -18.65
N HIS A 414 -12.53 -17.53 -17.95
CA HIS A 414 -11.52 -17.80 -16.94
C HIS A 414 -10.59 -18.93 -17.40
N VAL A 415 -9.28 -18.68 -17.34
CA VAL A 415 -8.24 -19.69 -17.62
C VAL A 415 -7.46 -19.94 -16.35
N LEU A 416 -7.64 -21.11 -15.76
CA LEU A 416 -7.02 -21.53 -14.51
C LEU A 416 -6.01 -22.64 -14.79
N GLN A 417 -4.72 -22.29 -14.93
CA GLN A 417 -3.73 -23.24 -15.43
C GLN A 417 -2.47 -23.34 -14.58
N GLY A 418 -2.05 -24.57 -14.27
CA GLY A 418 -0.75 -24.85 -13.68
C GLY A 418 -0.58 -24.34 -12.24
N ASN A 419 -1.67 -23.99 -11.55
CA ASN A 419 -1.61 -23.49 -10.18
C ASN A 419 -1.35 -24.65 -9.21
N THR A 420 -0.62 -24.38 -8.12
CA THR A 420 -0.43 -25.34 -7.03
C THR A 420 -1.06 -24.79 -5.77
N ALA A 421 -1.88 -25.59 -5.09
CA ALA A 421 -2.49 -25.20 -3.82
C ALA A 421 -2.28 -26.27 -2.75
N ASP A 422 -1.83 -25.82 -1.58
CA ASP A 422 -1.81 -26.59 -0.35
C ASP A 422 -3.09 -26.28 0.45
N ALA A 423 -4.17 -26.94 0.08
CA ALA A 423 -5.49 -26.79 0.69
C ALA A 423 -6.20 -28.14 0.80
N THR A 424 -7.09 -28.26 1.79
CA THR A 424 -7.90 -29.47 2.01
C THR A 424 -9.12 -29.56 1.08
N PHE A 425 -9.30 -28.57 0.20
CA PHE A 425 -10.41 -28.44 -0.73
C PHE A 425 -9.87 -28.19 -2.15
N PRO A 426 -10.62 -28.54 -3.21
CA PRO A 426 -10.13 -28.45 -4.58
C PRO A 426 -9.79 -27.01 -4.99
N PHE A 427 -8.96 -26.87 -6.04
CA PHE A 427 -8.67 -25.57 -6.61
C PHE A 427 -9.94 -24.82 -7.04
N ILE A 428 -10.85 -25.51 -7.75
CA ILE A 428 -12.20 -25.01 -8.05
C ILE A 428 -13.21 -26.15 -7.93
N LEU A 429 -14.34 -25.89 -7.28
CA LEU A 429 -15.44 -26.84 -7.13
C LEU A 429 -16.59 -26.52 -8.09
N TYR A 430 -17.01 -25.26 -8.14
CA TYR A 430 -18.15 -24.83 -8.94
C TYR A 430 -17.69 -24.35 -10.32
N LYS A 431 -17.86 -25.22 -11.32
CA LYS A 431 -17.44 -24.95 -12.70
C LYS A 431 -18.58 -24.36 -13.52
N PHE A 432 -18.31 -23.23 -14.15
CA PHE A 432 -19.20 -22.58 -15.11
C PHE A 432 -18.68 -22.77 -16.54
N PRO A 433 -19.53 -22.62 -17.57
CA PRO A 433 -19.08 -22.73 -18.97
C PRO A 433 -17.96 -21.76 -19.37
N SER A 434 -17.82 -20.64 -18.65
CA SER A 434 -16.75 -19.66 -18.83
C SER A 434 -15.39 -20.13 -18.31
N VAL A 435 -15.33 -21.21 -17.52
CA VAL A 435 -14.10 -21.66 -16.87
C VAL A 435 -13.44 -22.79 -17.65
N THR A 436 -12.18 -22.58 -18.02
CA THR A 436 -11.25 -23.62 -18.48
C THR A 436 -10.18 -23.83 -17.41
N GLU A 437 -9.96 -25.08 -17.02
CA GLU A 437 -8.85 -25.41 -16.12
C GLU A 437 -8.01 -26.57 -16.63
N SER A 438 -6.70 -26.52 -16.38
CA SER A 438 -5.76 -27.60 -16.68
C SER A 438 -4.55 -27.56 -15.76
N ASP A 439 -3.98 -28.72 -15.45
CA ASP A 439 -2.70 -28.84 -14.73
C ASP A 439 -2.66 -28.18 -13.33
N ASN A 440 -3.82 -27.89 -12.72
CA ASN A 440 -3.87 -27.43 -11.34
C ASN A 440 -3.63 -28.60 -10.38
N THR A 441 -2.73 -28.42 -9.41
CA THR A 441 -2.25 -29.48 -8.51
C THR A 441 -2.58 -29.14 -7.06
N MET A 442 -3.12 -30.12 -6.33
CA MET A 442 -3.28 -30.04 -4.87
C MET A 442 -2.09 -30.75 -4.22
N ALA A 443 -1.12 -29.99 -3.72
CA ALA A 443 0.12 -30.51 -3.15
C ALA A 443 0.70 -29.53 -2.12
N GLU A 444 1.59 -30.02 -1.28
CA GLU A 444 2.35 -29.19 -0.35
C GLU A 444 3.07 -28.07 -1.10
N VAL A 445 2.90 -26.85 -0.60
CA VAL A 445 3.60 -25.66 -1.07
C VAL A 445 4.53 -25.23 0.06
N PRO A 446 5.85 -25.19 -0.15
CA PRO A 446 6.75 -24.75 0.90
C PRO A 446 6.55 -23.26 1.22
N PRO A 447 6.87 -22.80 2.45
CA PRO A 447 6.84 -21.37 2.77
C PRO A 447 7.87 -20.58 1.93
N VAL A 448 7.61 -19.28 1.74
CA VAL A 448 8.69 -18.35 1.38
C VAL A 448 9.60 -18.18 2.58
N GLU A 449 10.91 -18.03 2.33
CA GLU A 449 11.88 -17.70 3.36
C GLU A 449 12.45 -16.30 3.08
N PHE A 450 12.16 -15.35 3.97
CA PHE A 450 12.72 -14.00 3.91
C PHE A 450 14.11 -13.94 4.54
N ARG A 451 14.90 -12.91 4.20
CA ARG A 451 16.23 -12.71 4.78
C ARG A 451 16.15 -12.37 6.27
N ASP A 452 15.32 -11.39 6.61
CA ASP A 452 15.09 -10.94 7.99
C ASP A 452 13.82 -10.07 8.06
N PHE A 453 12.66 -10.70 8.25
CA PHE A 453 11.37 -10.00 8.17
C PHE A 453 10.87 -9.54 9.54
N MET A 454 10.38 -10.50 10.33
CA MET A 454 9.68 -10.30 11.59
C MET A 454 10.27 -11.21 12.68
N LEU A 455 9.54 -11.45 13.77
CA LEU A 455 9.89 -12.49 14.73
C LEU A 455 9.71 -13.89 14.11
N PRO A 456 10.55 -14.89 14.44
CA PRO A 456 10.44 -16.24 13.88
C PRO A 456 9.04 -16.85 14.01
N GLU A 457 8.36 -16.65 15.14
CA GLU A 457 7.00 -17.18 15.36
C GLU A 457 5.91 -16.54 14.48
N VAL A 458 6.15 -15.32 13.98
CA VAL A 458 5.27 -14.61 13.04
C VAL A 458 5.66 -14.95 11.60
N ASP A 459 6.94 -15.14 11.31
CA ASP A 459 7.43 -15.48 9.97
C ASP A 459 6.94 -16.87 9.50
N GLU A 460 6.81 -17.84 10.43
CA GLU A 460 6.26 -19.16 10.13
C GLU A 460 4.77 -19.15 9.73
N ASP A 461 4.01 -18.21 10.29
CA ASP A 461 2.58 -18.04 10.07
C ASP A 461 2.20 -16.58 10.31
N VAL A 462 2.22 -15.79 9.23
CA VAL A 462 1.98 -14.36 9.33
C VAL A 462 0.53 -14.03 9.74
N ARG A 463 -0.38 -15.01 9.70
CA ARG A 463 -1.77 -14.83 10.18
C ARG A 463 -1.84 -14.72 11.70
N LYS A 464 -0.78 -15.06 12.44
CA LYS A 464 -0.71 -14.81 13.89
C LYS A 464 -0.53 -13.33 14.23
N LEU A 465 -0.11 -12.50 13.28
CA LEU A 465 -0.02 -11.06 13.50
C LEU A 465 -1.42 -10.44 13.38
N GLU A 466 -1.85 -9.77 14.44
CA GLU A 466 -3.11 -9.02 14.50
C GLU A 466 -2.86 -7.58 14.93
N TRP A 467 -3.72 -6.67 14.51
CA TRP A 467 -3.84 -5.36 15.13
C TRP A 467 -4.59 -5.53 16.45
N TRP A 468 -4.05 -4.94 17.53
CA TRP A 468 -4.73 -4.98 18.81
C TRP A 468 -6.06 -4.24 18.73
N THR A 469 -7.15 -4.92 19.12
CA THR A 469 -8.48 -4.34 19.22
C THR A 469 -9.21 -4.89 20.45
N PRO A 470 -9.99 -4.07 21.18
CA PRO A 470 -10.70 -4.56 22.37
C PRO A 470 -11.89 -5.46 22.01
N THR A 471 -12.49 -5.28 20.84
CA THR A 471 -13.71 -5.97 20.40
C THR A 471 -13.66 -6.26 18.90
N ALA A 472 -14.28 -7.35 18.47
CA ALA A 472 -14.50 -7.61 17.05
C ALA A 472 -15.64 -6.70 16.55
N THR A 473 -15.32 -5.50 16.05
CA THR A 473 -16.30 -4.42 15.81
C THR A 473 -17.31 -4.74 14.71
N LEU A 474 -16.97 -5.67 13.82
CA LEU A 474 -17.85 -6.12 12.74
C LEU A 474 -18.69 -7.34 13.12
N SER A 475 -18.47 -7.93 14.30
CA SER A 475 -19.31 -9.01 14.81
C SER A 475 -20.66 -8.49 15.29
N PRO A 476 -21.79 -9.19 15.03
CA PRO A 476 -23.12 -8.74 15.47
C PRO A 476 -23.25 -8.47 16.97
N ASP A 477 -22.44 -9.15 17.78
CA ASP A 477 -22.41 -9.02 19.24
C ASP A 477 -21.26 -8.14 19.76
N MET A 478 -20.42 -7.60 18.87
CA MET A 478 -19.20 -6.85 19.20
C MET A 478 -18.36 -7.53 20.29
N ARG A 479 -18.26 -8.86 20.24
CA ARG A 479 -17.58 -9.66 21.28
C ARG A 479 -16.17 -9.16 21.58
N ALA A 480 -15.80 -9.25 22.86
CA ALA A 480 -14.46 -8.92 23.31
C ALA A 480 -13.42 -9.85 22.65
N VAL A 481 -12.31 -9.27 22.21
CA VAL A 481 -11.16 -10.05 21.72
C VAL A 481 -10.28 -10.42 22.91
N THR A 482 -9.78 -11.64 22.91
CA THR A 482 -8.83 -12.13 23.92
C THR A 482 -7.58 -12.62 23.24
N TYR A 483 -6.43 -12.16 23.72
CA TYR A 483 -5.12 -12.53 23.26
C TYR A 483 -4.48 -13.51 24.25
N ASP A 484 -4.05 -14.67 23.75
CA ASP A 484 -3.37 -15.67 24.56
C ASP A 484 -1.92 -15.27 24.88
N VAL A 485 -1.34 -15.89 25.92
CA VAL A 485 0.07 -15.70 26.27
C VAL A 485 0.93 -16.02 25.04
N GLY A 486 1.82 -15.09 24.68
CA GLY A 486 2.69 -15.19 23.51
C GLY A 486 2.09 -14.62 22.21
N ALA A 487 0.82 -14.20 22.19
CA ALA A 487 0.24 -13.53 21.02
C ALA A 487 1.01 -12.24 20.70
N VAL A 488 1.30 -12.02 19.42
CA VAL A 488 1.99 -10.82 18.92
C VAL A 488 0.99 -9.91 18.23
N VAL A 489 0.95 -8.63 18.64
CA VAL A 489 0.02 -7.64 18.10
C VAL A 489 0.73 -6.37 17.66
N VAL A 490 0.19 -5.71 16.64
CA VAL A 490 0.50 -4.32 16.29
C VAL A 490 -0.40 -3.40 17.09
N HIS A 491 0.16 -2.43 17.80
CA HIS A 491 -0.58 -1.34 18.42
C HIS A 491 0.12 -0.01 18.15
N ARG A 492 -0.56 0.88 17.41
CA ARG A 492 -0.03 2.20 17.00
C ARG A 492 1.34 2.11 16.30
N GLY A 493 1.52 1.11 15.44
CA GLY A 493 2.77 0.86 14.71
C GLY A 493 3.91 0.33 15.58
N THR A 494 3.61 -0.24 16.75
CA THR A 494 4.59 -0.91 17.62
C THR A 494 4.14 -2.35 17.86
N LEU A 495 5.10 -3.28 17.83
CA LEU A 495 4.87 -4.69 18.14
C LEU A 495 4.87 -4.92 19.66
N TYR A 496 3.92 -5.73 20.12
CA TYR A 496 3.83 -6.18 21.51
C TYR A 496 3.57 -7.67 21.60
N ARG A 497 4.10 -8.31 22.65
CA ARG A 497 3.82 -9.70 23.00
C ARG A 497 3.00 -9.76 24.29
N ALA A 498 1.93 -10.53 24.30
CA ALA A 498 1.14 -10.77 25.50
C ALA A 498 1.92 -11.64 26.51
N LEU A 499 2.10 -11.14 27.73
CA LEU A 499 2.74 -11.85 28.85
C LEU A 499 1.75 -12.68 29.67
N VAL A 500 0.49 -12.25 29.65
CA VAL A 500 -0.66 -12.94 30.27
C VAL A 500 -1.79 -13.00 29.24
N ARG A 501 -2.76 -13.89 29.46
CA ARG A 501 -3.99 -13.86 28.67
C ARG A 501 -4.69 -12.53 28.92
N SER A 502 -4.84 -11.71 27.88
CA SER A 502 -5.28 -10.31 27.98
C SER A 502 -6.53 -10.04 27.14
N SER A 503 -7.46 -9.25 27.68
CA SER A 503 -8.66 -8.80 26.98
C SER A 503 -9.02 -7.39 27.44
N GLY A 504 -9.32 -6.49 26.51
CA GLY A 504 -9.72 -5.11 26.79
C GLY A 504 -8.62 -4.15 27.26
N GLU A 505 -7.49 -4.65 27.77
CA GLU A 505 -6.35 -3.82 28.19
C GLU A 505 -5.36 -3.60 27.04
N ALA A 506 -5.17 -2.34 26.64
CA ALA A 506 -4.33 -1.99 25.50
C ALA A 506 -2.83 -2.19 25.79
N PRO A 507 -2.04 -2.62 24.78
CA PRO A 507 -0.60 -2.60 24.87
C PRO A 507 -0.08 -1.18 25.13
N GLY A 508 0.94 -1.06 25.99
CA GLY A 508 1.49 0.23 26.41
C GLY A 508 0.78 0.89 27.61
N GLU A 509 -0.43 0.46 27.96
CA GLU A 509 -1.13 0.90 29.19
C GLU A 509 -0.85 -0.03 30.39
N ASN A 510 -0.62 -1.32 30.12
CA ASN A 510 -0.28 -2.32 31.13
C ASN A 510 1.00 -3.09 30.76
N ALA A 511 2.11 -2.73 31.40
CA ALA A 511 3.41 -3.39 31.19
C ALA A 511 3.52 -4.79 31.82
N ASP A 512 2.63 -5.14 32.77
CA ASP A 512 2.58 -6.48 33.33
C ASP A 512 1.88 -7.46 32.37
N ALA A 513 1.02 -6.95 31.48
CA ALA A 513 0.31 -7.74 30.49
C ALA A 513 0.99 -7.79 29.11
N TRP A 514 1.81 -6.79 28.77
CA TRP A 514 2.38 -6.63 27.44
C TRP A 514 3.87 -6.29 27.48
N GLU A 515 4.66 -7.06 26.74
CA GLU A 515 6.07 -6.79 26.44
C GLU A 515 6.15 -6.00 25.13
N LYS A 516 6.80 -4.82 25.14
CA LYS A 516 7.14 -4.10 23.91
C LYS A 516 8.29 -4.83 23.19
N LEU A 517 8.08 -5.12 21.91
CA LEU A 517 9.08 -5.77 21.06
C LEU A 517 9.88 -4.75 20.25
N PRO A 518 11.10 -5.09 19.79
CA PRO A 518 11.85 -4.26 18.87
C PRO A 518 11.11 -4.08 17.54
N ALA A 519 11.44 -3.01 16.82
CA ALA A 519 10.98 -2.85 15.44
C ALA A 519 11.54 -4.01 14.57
N PRO A 520 10.72 -4.58 13.66
CA PRO A 520 11.17 -5.64 12.78
C PRO A 520 12.24 -5.14 11.80
N ALA A 521 13.05 -6.06 11.28
CA ALA A 521 14.07 -5.74 10.28
C ALA A 521 13.45 -5.41 8.93
N ASP A 522 12.34 -6.07 8.56
CA ASP A 522 11.61 -5.84 7.31
C ASP A 522 12.44 -6.05 6.02
N ASP A 523 13.53 -6.83 6.06
CA ASP A 523 14.21 -7.36 4.89
C ASP A 523 13.45 -8.57 4.31
N VAL A 524 12.39 -8.22 3.56
CA VAL A 524 11.52 -9.16 2.84
C VAL A 524 12.08 -9.58 1.47
N ARG A 525 13.37 -9.36 1.22
CA ARG A 525 14.03 -10.05 0.11
C ARG A 525 14.08 -11.54 0.44
N LEU A 526 13.98 -12.38 -0.57
CA LEU A 526 14.08 -13.82 -0.35
C LEU A 526 15.51 -14.21 0.08
N ALA A 527 15.59 -15.10 1.07
CA ALA A 527 16.85 -15.73 1.46
C ALA A 527 17.41 -16.55 0.28
N PRO A 528 18.75 -16.70 0.13
CA PRO A 528 19.35 -17.43 -1.01
C PRO A 528 18.90 -18.89 -1.20
N GLY A 529 18.28 -19.51 -0.19
CA GLY A 529 17.74 -20.87 -0.23
C GLY A 529 16.21 -20.95 -0.36
N SER A 530 15.51 -19.81 -0.37
CA SER A 530 14.05 -19.77 -0.41
C SER A 530 13.52 -20.59 -1.60
N PRO A 531 12.54 -21.48 -1.41
CA PRO A 531 11.99 -22.35 -2.47
C PRO A 531 11.34 -21.59 -3.64
N HIS A 532 11.03 -20.30 -3.44
CA HIS A 532 10.32 -19.45 -4.39
C HIS A 532 11.18 -18.33 -4.97
N GLN A 533 12.46 -18.60 -5.25
CA GLN A 533 13.37 -17.62 -5.85
C GLN A 533 12.75 -16.91 -7.06
N GLY A 534 13.05 -15.62 -7.19
CA GLY A 534 12.56 -14.78 -8.28
C GLY A 534 11.20 -14.13 -8.03
N LEU A 535 10.55 -14.41 -6.88
CA LEU A 535 9.36 -13.68 -6.42
C LEU A 535 9.74 -12.58 -5.44
N GLY A 536 8.82 -11.62 -5.24
CA GLY A 536 8.97 -10.53 -4.29
C GLY A 536 9.99 -9.49 -4.73
N VAL A 537 10.46 -8.68 -3.79
CA VAL A 537 11.37 -7.56 -4.07
C VAL A 537 12.67 -8.04 -4.69
N ARG A 538 13.06 -7.44 -5.81
CA ARG A 538 14.35 -7.68 -6.46
C ARG A 538 15.40 -6.71 -5.95
N TRP A 539 16.62 -7.20 -5.75
CA TRP A 539 17.78 -6.36 -5.51
C TRP A 539 19.06 -7.00 -6.09
N PRO A 540 19.90 -6.27 -6.84
CA PRO A 540 19.67 -4.90 -7.31
C PRO A 540 18.42 -4.81 -8.20
N PRO A 541 17.75 -3.64 -8.28
CA PRO A 541 16.54 -3.48 -9.05
C PRO A 541 16.90 -3.69 -10.51
N ALA A 542 15.94 -4.12 -11.33
CA ALA A 542 16.17 -4.11 -12.77
C ALA A 542 16.47 -2.67 -13.22
N THR A 543 17.48 -2.49 -14.07
CA THR A 543 17.73 -1.18 -14.68
C THR A 543 16.43 -0.73 -15.38
N PRO A 544 15.92 0.49 -15.08
CA PRO A 544 14.63 0.96 -15.61
C PRO A 544 14.60 1.13 -17.13
#